data_AF-A0A842TC73-F1
#
_entry.id   AF-A0A842TC73-F1
#
_cell.length_a   1.000
_cell.length_b   1.000
_cell.length_c   1.000
_cell.angle_alpha   90.00
_cell.angle_beta   90.00
_cell.angle_gamma   90.00
#
_symmetry.space_group_name_H-M   'P 1'
#
loop_
_entity.id
_entity.type
_entity.pdbx_description
1 polymer ?
#
loop_
_entity_poly.entity_id
_entity_poly.type
_entity_poly.pdbx_seq_one_letter_code
_entity_poly.pdbx_strand_id
1 'polypeptide(L)'
;MSDAKSAVIFALPLDKKKIRSFLSKELPNGKIDHELDNIQVNVNAYKMAKDVAQILKKEGYNSEVIFPNFKYRTDVEGWQMKMYPELALRYLAARAGVGSIGWSGNIGIKGYGTTVILGGLVTSAELKPTDPIPSNESFCIQCKLCTKVCAFGMFSNEHSEEITLGGHKFSYAKRINVMRCQIVCGGLSGLDKTKKWSTWSPGRFPYPETEDQVRRIFSYALLKTPKRPSGTNYNNNFDVSQLDDDVRVTDLNTGEDLSKVMLKGVNLTCGNCQLICWGDLKETKRNYDILTSSGCVIEHPDGNIEILRSDQAKTQFNEFPSKHKQLYYKEF
;
A
#
# COMPACT_ATOMS: atom_id res chain seq x y z
N MET A 1 -11.07 -15.59 17.45
CA MET A 1 -10.43 -16.24 18.60
C MET A 1 -10.66 -15.37 19.83
N SER A 2 -11.69 -15.68 20.63
CA SER A 2 -12.11 -14.85 21.78
C SER A 2 -11.24 -15.03 23.02
N ASP A 3 -10.48 -16.12 23.10
CA ASP A 3 -9.55 -16.49 24.17
C ASP A 3 -8.12 -15.95 23.96
N ALA A 4 -7.88 -15.15 22.92
CA ALA A 4 -6.58 -14.55 22.65
C ALA A 4 -6.09 -13.68 23.83
N LYS A 5 -4.85 -13.90 24.27
CA LYS A 5 -4.19 -13.16 25.35
C LYS A 5 -3.01 -12.33 24.87
N SER A 6 -2.34 -12.78 23.81
CA SER A 6 -1.14 -12.12 23.28
C SER A 6 -1.17 -12.00 21.76
N ALA A 7 -0.35 -11.10 21.23
CA ALA A 7 -0.05 -10.99 19.81
C ALA A 7 1.46 -11.00 19.60
N VAL A 8 1.92 -11.71 18.57
CA VAL A 8 3.30 -11.67 18.09
C VAL A 8 3.29 -10.93 16.74
N ILE A 9 4.16 -9.93 16.61
CA ILE A 9 4.21 -9.05 15.45
C ILE A 9 5.68 -8.78 15.10
N PHE A 10 5.97 -8.71 13.81
CA PHE A 10 7.32 -8.48 13.29
C PHE A 10 7.26 -7.72 11.96
N ALA A 11 8.42 -7.27 11.50
CA ALA A 11 8.58 -6.54 10.25
C ALA A 11 9.66 -7.19 9.38
N LEU A 12 9.38 -7.35 8.09
CA LEU A 12 10.34 -7.82 7.09
C LEU A 12 10.70 -6.67 6.13
N PRO A 13 11.98 -6.49 5.78
CA PRO A 13 12.42 -5.44 4.88
C PRO A 13 11.98 -5.69 3.43
N LEU A 14 11.58 -4.63 2.73
CA LEU A 14 11.50 -4.59 1.26
C LEU A 14 12.85 -4.18 0.65
N ASP A 15 13.10 -4.58 -0.60
CA ASP A 15 14.32 -4.22 -1.33
C ASP A 15 14.28 -2.76 -1.80
N LYS A 16 15.11 -1.94 -1.15
CA LYS A 16 15.25 -0.51 -1.42
C LYS A 16 15.74 -0.20 -2.85
N LYS A 17 16.51 -1.08 -3.49
CA LYS A 17 16.94 -0.90 -4.89
C LYS A 17 15.75 -1.03 -5.83
N LYS A 18 14.94 -2.08 -5.66
CA LYS A 18 13.72 -2.29 -6.46
C LYS A 18 12.69 -1.18 -6.22
N ILE A 19 12.55 -0.73 -4.97
CA ILE A 19 11.73 0.45 -4.63
C ILE A 19 12.20 1.68 -5.41
N ARG A 20 13.51 1.93 -5.47
CA ARG A 20 14.05 3.10 -6.17
C ARG A 20 13.77 3.04 -7.67
N SER A 21 13.96 1.88 -8.31
CA SER A 21 13.59 1.65 -9.71
C SER A 21 12.08 1.82 -9.96
N PHE A 22 11.24 1.41 -9.00
CA PHE A 22 9.80 1.65 -9.05
C PHE A 22 9.46 3.14 -8.99
N LEU A 23 10.10 3.90 -8.08
CA LEU A 23 9.86 5.33 -7.91
C LEU A 23 10.36 6.15 -9.12
N SER A 24 11.49 5.78 -9.72
CA SER A 24 12.04 6.40 -10.92
C SER A 24 11.32 6.00 -12.21
N LYS A 25 10.46 4.97 -12.14
CA LYS A 25 9.80 4.33 -13.27
C LYS A 25 10.76 3.76 -14.30
N GLU A 26 11.85 3.14 -13.83
CA GLU A 26 12.81 2.47 -14.71
C GLU A 26 12.14 1.36 -15.52
N LEU A 27 12.35 1.37 -16.83
CA LEU A 27 11.86 0.34 -17.75
C LEU A 27 13.00 -0.65 -18.10
N PRO A 28 12.67 -1.89 -18.48
CA PRO A 28 11.30 -2.46 -18.53
C PRO A 28 10.78 -2.92 -17.16
N ASN A 29 11.66 -3.12 -16.17
CA ASN A 29 11.34 -3.97 -15.02
C ASN A 29 11.08 -3.24 -13.69
N GLY A 30 11.21 -1.91 -13.61
CA GLY A 30 11.11 -1.18 -12.33
C GLY A 30 9.78 -1.36 -11.60
N LYS A 31 8.67 -1.50 -12.35
CA LYS A 31 7.35 -1.83 -11.76
C LYS A 31 7.30 -3.28 -11.26
N ILE A 32 7.54 -4.23 -12.16
CA ILE A 32 7.38 -5.66 -11.90
C ILE A 32 8.33 -6.14 -10.81
N ASP A 33 9.59 -5.71 -10.81
CA ASP A 33 10.58 -6.15 -9.82
C ASP A 33 10.14 -5.79 -8.40
N HIS A 34 9.62 -4.58 -8.19
CA HIS A 34 9.11 -4.17 -6.88
C HIS A 34 7.78 -4.85 -6.53
N GLU A 35 6.91 -5.10 -7.50
CA GLU A 35 5.69 -5.89 -7.28
C GLU A 35 6.02 -7.29 -6.77
N LEU A 36 6.98 -7.97 -7.41
CA LEU A 36 7.44 -9.30 -7.00
C LEU A 36 8.10 -9.28 -5.63
N ASP A 37 8.91 -8.27 -5.35
CA ASP A 37 9.50 -8.07 -4.03
C ASP A 37 8.42 -7.91 -2.95
N ASN A 38 7.43 -7.08 -3.20
CA ASN A 38 6.34 -6.83 -2.27
C ASN A 38 5.54 -8.11 -1.99
N ILE A 39 5.19 -8.85 -3.04
CA ILE A 39 4.50 -10.14 -2.95
C ILE A 39 5.33 -11.13 -2.13
N GLN A 40 6.60 -11.32 -2.48
CA GLN A 40 7.47 -12.29 -1.82
C GLN A 40 7.62 -11.98 -0.33
N VAL A 41 7.82 -10.71 0.03
CA VAL A 41 7.95 -10.30 1.43
C VAL A 41 6.64 -10.48 2.20
N ASN A 42 5.47 -10.22 1.59
CA ASN A 42 4.17 -10.53 2.21
C ASN A 42 3.99 -12.04 2.45
N VAL A 43 4.32 -12.87 1.45
CA VAL A 43 4.23 -14.33 1.59
C VAL A 43 5.17 -14.83 2.68
N ASN A 44 6.41 -14.34 2.71
CA ASN A 44 7.37 -14.70 3.76
C ASN A 44 6.90 -14.27 5.16
N ALA A 45 6.33 -13.08 5.29
CA ALA A 45 5.76 -12.61 6.54
C ALA A 45 4.60 -13.49 7.02
N TYR A 46 3.74 -13.93 6.11
CA TYR A 46 2.63 -14.84 6.43
C TYR A 46 3.13 -16.23 6.84
N LYS A 47 4.08 -16.82 6.10
CA LYS A 47 4.68 -18.11 6.45
C LYS A 47 5.34 -18.09 7.82
N MET A 48 6.14 -17.07 8.11
CA MET A 48 6.78 -16.94 9.41
C MET A 48 5.75 -16.85 10.54
N ALA A 49 4.63 -16.16 10.33
CA ALA A 49 3.54 -16.13 11.30
C ALA A 49 2.86 -17.51 11.46
N LYS A 50 2.70 -18.24 10.35
CA LYS A 50 2.15 -19.62 10.34
C LYS A 50 3.04 -20.58 11.12
N ASP A 51 4.35 -20.54 10.91
CA ASP A 51 5.31 -21.41 11.60
C ASP A 51 5.31 -21.16 13.11
N VAL A 52 5.31 -19.88 13.52
CA VAL A 52 5.23 -19.53 14.95
C VAL A 52 3.88 -19.97 15.55
N ALA A 53 2.77 -19.78 14.82
CA ALA A 53 1.46 -20.24 15.28
C ALA A 53 1.40 -21.77 15.43
N GLN A 54 2.04 -22.53 14.54
CA GLN A 54 2.13 -23.98 14.64
C GLN A 54 2.97 -24.44 15.83
N ILE A 55 4.08 -23.76 16.12
CA ILE A 55 4.87 -24.03 17.33
C ILE A 55 4.00 -23.84 18.57
N LEU A 56 3.30 -22.71 18.70
CA LEU A 56 2.43 -22.43 19.84
C LEU A 56 1.26 -23.42 19.96
N LYS A 57 0.67 -23.86 18.83
CA LYS A 57 -0.36 -24.91 18.81
C LYS A 57 0.16 -26.25 19.34
N LYS A 58 1.40 -26.63 19.00
CA LYS A 58 2.05 -27.85 19.53
C LYS A 58 2.28 -27.79 21.03
N GLU A 59 2.52 -26.59 21.56
CA GLU A 59 2.61 -26.32 23.01
C GLU A 59 1.24 -26.20 23.70
N GLY A 60 0.13 -26.44 22.99
CA GLY A 60 -1.23 -26.43 23.56
C GLY A 60 -1.92 -25.07 23.56
N TYR A 61 -1.38 -24.05 22.90
CA TYR A 61 -1.98 -22.72 22.83
C TYR A 61 -2.70 -22.48 21.49
N ASN A 62 -3.98 -22.13 21.56
CA ASN A 62 -4.77 -21.67 20.41
C ASN A 62 -4.07 -20.46 19.79
N SER A 63 -3.82 -20.50 18.48
CA SER A 63 -3.05 -19.45 17.80
C SER A 63 -3.55 -19.25 16.38
N GLU A 64 -3.81 -18.02 15.96
CA GLU A 64 -4.32 -17.73 14.62
C GLU A 64 -3.50 -16.64 13.94
N VAL A 65 -3.13 -16.90 12.68
CA VAL A 65 -2.36 -15.97 11.85
C VAL A 65 -3.25 -14.81 11.45
N ILE A 66 -2.71 -13.61 11.46
CA ILE A 66 -3.40 -12.42 10.95
C ILE A 66 -3.12 -12.35 9.45
N PHE A 67 -4.16 -12.56 8.63
CA PHE A 67 -4.04 -12.46 7.19
C PHE A 67 -3.80 -10.99 6.76
N PRO A 68 -2.71 -10.69 6.04
CA PRO A 68 -2.39 -9.31 5.66
C PRO A 68 -3.30 -8.86 4.51
N ASN A 69 -4.12 -7.83 4.77
CA ASN A 69 -5.06 -7.22 3.83
C ASN A 69 -6.17 -8.17 3.33
N PHE A 70 -7.13 -7.65 2.56
CA PHE A 70 -8.26 -8.40 1.96
C PHE A 70 -9.28 -9.04 2.92
N LYS A 71 -9.01 -9.11 4.21
CA LYS A 71 -9.97 -9.52 5.25
C LYS A 71 -10.42 -8.33 6.08
N TYR A 72 -11.67 -7.90 5.87
CA TYR A 72 -12.25 -6.70 6.46
C TYR A 72 -13.48 -7.01 7.31
N ARG A 73 -13.75 -6.14 8.28
CA ARG A 73 -14.93 -6.16 9.14
C ARG A 73 -16.19 -5.80 8.37
N THR A 74 -16.96 -6.81 7.97
CA THR A 74 -18.21 -6.65 7.22
C THR A 74 -19.40 -6.19 8.07
N ASP A 75 -19.25 -6.25 9.40
CA ASP A 75 -20.23 -5.77 10.38
C ASP A 75 -20.28 -4.23 10.50
N VAL A 76 -19.29 -3.53 9.92
CA VAL A 76 -19.24 -2.06 9.93
C VAL A 76 -20.06 -1.49 8.78
N GLU A 77 -20.97 -0.56 9.07
CA GLU A 77 -21.72 0.14 8.02
C GLU A 77 -20.77 0.86 7.04
N GLY A 78 -20.94 0.60 5.74
CA GLY A 78 -20.09 1.12 4.68
C GLY A 78 -18.67 0.53 4.68
N TRP A 79 -18.48 -0.69 5.19
CA TRP A 79 -17.17 -1.34 5.28
C TRP A 79 -16.42 -1.41 3.95
N GLN A 80 -17.09 -1.50 2.81
CA GLN A 80 -16.46 -1.53 1.50
C GLN A 80 -15.63 -0.27 1.23
N MET A 81 -16.02 0.85 1.85
CA MET A 81 -15.32 2.13 1.75
C MET A 81 -14.32 2.35 2.89
N LYS A 82 -14.61 1.81 4.08
CA LYS A 82 -13.76 1.98 5.27
C LYS A 82 -12.61 0.98 5.35
N MET A 83 -12.84 -0.24 4.85
CA MET A 83 -11.88 -1.34 4.78
C MET A 83 -11.13 -1.57 6.09
N TYR A 84 -11.85 -1.51 7.22
CA TYR A 84 -11.24 -1.78 8.52
C TYR A 84 -10.89 -3.26 8.61
N PRO A 85 -9.61 -3.63 8.84
CA PRO A 85 -9.25 -5.02 9.01
C PRO A 85 -9.84 -5.55 10.32
N GLU A 86 -9.97 -6.87 10.42
CA GLU A 86 -10.31 -7.52 11.69
C GLU A 86 -9.33 -7.14 12.80
N LEU A 87 -8.04 -7.06 12.45
CA LEU A 87 -6.97 -6.63 13.33
C LEU A 87 -5.89 -5.87 12.55
N ALA A 88 -5.59 -4.65 12.97
CA ALA A 88 -4.65 -3.79 12.27
C ALA A 88 -3.20 -4.05 12.74
N LEU A 89 -2.42 -4.77 11.93
CA LEU A 89 -1.00 -5.08 12.19
C LEU A 89 -0.17 -3.83 12.55
N ARG A 90 -0.45 -2.68 11.93
CA ARG A 90 0.27 -1.43 12.22
C ARG A 90 0.13 -0.98 13.67
N TYR A 91 -1.04 -1.15 14.29
CA TYR A 91 -1.22 -0.72 15.68
C TYR A 91 -0.58 -1.71 16.65
N LEU A 92 -0.63 -3.00 16.34
CA LEU A 92 0.11 -4.01 17.10
C LEU A 92 1.62 -3.76 17.04
N ALA A 93 2.16 -3.48 15.85
CA ALA A 93 3.58 -3.20 15.66
C ALA A 93 4.03 -1.95 16.45
N ALA A 94 3.20 -0.91 16.48
CA ALA A 94 3.45 0.27 17.29
C ALA A 94 3.46 -0.06 18.78
N ARG A 95 2.47 -0.81 19.25
CA ARG A 95 2.32 -1.17 20.66
C ARG A 95 3.40 -2.14 21.14
N ALA A 96 3.84 -3.07 20.30
CA ALA A 96 4.84 -4.08 20.63
C ALA A 96 6.29 -3.62 20.38
N GLY A 97 6.50 -2.37 19.99
CA GLY A 97 7.85 -1.83 19.81
C GLY A 97 8.60 -2.38 18.58
N VAL A 98 7.90 -2.92 17.58
CA VAL A 98 8.53 -3.31 16.29
C VAL A 98 9.00 -2.08 15.51
N GLY A 99 8.26 -0.98 15.66
CA GLY A 99 8.58 0.32 15.07
C GLY A 99 7.67 1.40 15.64
N SER A 100 7.87 2.63 15.21
CA SER A 100 7.02 3.76 15.59
C SER A 100 6.09 4.14 14.44
N ILE A 101 4.98 4.82 14.76
CA ILE A 101 4.04 5.32 13.76
C ILE A 101 4.54 6.64 13.16
N GLY A 102 4.60 6.72 11.83
CA GLY A 102 4.92 7.95 11.12
C GLY A 102 3.70 8.82 10.82
N TRP A 103 3.92 10.02 10.28
CA TRP A 103 2.83 10.95 9.91
C TRP A 103 1.85 10.32 8.91
N SER A 104 2.33 9.54 7.94
CA SER A 104 1.49 8.77 7.01
C SER A 104 0.69 7.65 7.69
N GLY A 105 0.93 7.34 8.97
CA GLY A 105 0.34 6.22 9.69
C GLY A 105 0.95 4.85 9.36
N ASN A 106 2.01 4.81 8.53
CA ASN A 106 2.84 3.63 8.32
C ASN A 106 3.78 3.42 9.52
N ILE A 107 4.15 2.16 9.75
CA ILE A 107 5.17 1.80 10.75
C ILE A 107 6.54 1.94 10.12
N GLY A 108 7.48 2.52 10.87
CA GLY A 108 8.85 2.64 10.45
C GLY A 108 9.84 2.39 11.57
N ILE A 109 11.06 2.03 11.15
CA ILE A 109 12.19 1.71 12.02
C ILE A 109 13.23 2.84 11.89
N LYS A 110 13.81 3.28 13.01
CA LYS A 110 14.80 4.37 13.02
C LYS A 110 16.00 4.02 12.13
N GLY A 111 16.39 4.95 11.25
CA GLY A 111 17.46 4.72 10.27
C GLY A 111 17.08 3.82 9.07
N TYR A 112 15.92 3.17 9.09
CA TYR A 112 15.48 2.29 7.99
C TYR A 112 14.23 2.82 7.27
N GLY A 113 13.28 3.43 7.99
CA GLY A 113 12.06 4.01 7.45
C GLY A 113 10.89 3.03 7.38
N THR A 114 9.96 3.30 6.47
CA THR A 114 8.67 2.57 6.36
C THR A 114 8.68 1.48 5.29
N THR A 115 9.84 1.16 4.71
CA THR A 115 9.99 0.16 3.64
C THR A 115 10.00 -1.27 4.19
N VAL A 116 8.97 -1.62 4.95
CA VAL A 116 8.78 -2.91 5.61
C VAL A 116 7.37 -3.44 5.36
N ILE A 117 7.22 -4.76 5.40
CA ILE A 117 5.93 -5.45 5.48
C ILE A 117 5.77 -6.02 6.89
N LEU A 118 4.56 -5.94 7.44
CA LEU A 118 4.26 -6.47 8.77
C LEU A 118 3.63 -7.86 8.64
N GLY A 119 4.02 -8.76 9.53
CA GLY A 119 3.35 -10.05 9.74
C GLY A 119 3.12 -10.29 11.22
N GLY A 120 2.13 -11.11 11.55
CA GLY A 120 1.83 -11.41 12.94
C GLY A 120 0.71 -12.42 13.13
N LEU A 121 0.51 -12.78 14.39
CA LEU A 121 -0.48 -13.75 14.84
C LEU A 121 -0.99 -13.35 16.23
N VAL A 122 -2.13 -13.91 16.61
CA VAL A 122 -2.66 -13.85 17.98
C VAL A 122 -2.60 -15.24 18.60
N THR A 123 -2.48 -15.31 19.92
CA THR A 123 -2.40 -16.58 20.66
C THR A 123 -3.08 -16.50 22.03
N SER A 124 -3.59 -17.61 22.54
CA SER A 124 -4.06 -17.75 23.92
C SER A 124 -2.92 -17.86 24.93
N ALA A 125 -1.68 -18.05 24.47
CA ALA A 125 -0.50 -18.00 25.33
C ALA A 125 -0.37 -16.62 26.00
N GLU A 126 -0.06 -16.59 27.29
CA GLU A 126 0.25 -15.36 28.02
C GLU A 126 1.75 -15.07 27.90
N LEU A 127 2.10 -14.22 26.95
CA LEU A 127 3.48 -13.84 26.66
C LEU A 127 3.82 -12.54 27.40
N LYS A 128 5.09 -12.40 27.80
CA LYS A 128 5.58 -11.14 28.36
C LYS A 128 5.52 -10.04 27.28
N PRO A 129 4.74 -8.96 27.48
CA PRO A 129 4.63 -7.90 26.50
C PRO A 129 5.93 -7.09 26.42
N THR A 130 6.20 -6.55 25.24
CA THR A 130 7.23 -5.53 25.01
C THR A 130 6.64 -4.13 25.12
N ASP A 131 7.50 -3.15 25.37
CA ASP A 131 7.13 -1.74 25.37
C ASP A 131 7.16 -1.14 23.96
N PRO A 132 6.32 -0.14 23.68
CA PRO A 132 6.40 0.61 22.43
C PRO A 132 7.73 1.37 22.32
N ILE A 133 8.14 1.70 21.09
CA ILE A 133 9.32 2.55 20.86
C ILE A 133 9.12 3.91 21.55
N PRO A 134 10.07 4.36 22.39
CA PRO A 134 10.03 5.68 23.02
C PRO A 134 9.92 6.81 21.99
N SER A 135 9.25 7.90 22.35
CA SER A 135 8.99 9.01 21.40
C SER A 135 10.27 9.67 20.86
N ASN A 136 11.32 9.77 21.68
CA ASN A 136 12.66 10.25 21.30
C ASN A 136 13.44 9.28 20.39
N GLU A 137 12.98 8.03 20.28
CA GLU A 137 13.54 7.00 19.40
C GLU A 137 12.66 6.76 18.16
N SER A 138 11.60 7.55 17.99
CA SER A 138 10.76 7.50 16.80
C SER A 138 11.57 7.74 15.52
N PHE A 139 11.25 6.98 14.47
CA PHE A 139 11.86 7.18 13.16
C PHE A 139 11.36 8.48 12.49
N CYS A 140 10.14 8.91 12.83
CA CYS A 140 9.44 9.95 12.10
C CYS A 140 9.68 11.32 12.73
N ILE A 141 10.49 12.13 12.05
CA ILE A 141 10.75 13.54 12.42
C ILE A 141 9.66 14.52 11.96
N GLN A 142 8.49 14.00 11.54
CA GLN A 142 7.37 14.78 11.03
C GLN A 142 7.72 15.72 9.86
N CYS A 143 8.60 15.29 8.94
CA CYS A 143 8.93 16.07 7.73
C CYS A 143 7.77 16.23 6.75
N LYS A 144 6.72 15.40 6.88
CA LYS A 144 5.48 15.41 6.09
C LYS A 144 5.64 15.25 4.58
N LEU A 145 6.82 14.83 4.07
CA LEU A 145 6.99 14.50 2.64
C LEU A 145 6.02 13.43 2.15
N CYS A 146 5.60 12.51 3.04
CA CYS A 146 4.59 11.50 2.73
C CYS A 146 3.22 12.08 2.30
N THR A 147 2.87 13.30 2.75
CA THR A 147 1.62 13.97 2.34
C THR A 147 1.75 14.54 0.92
N LYS A 148 2.98 14.91 0.51
CA LYS A 148 3.29 15.51 -0.79
C LYS A 148 3.35 14.49 -1.94
N VAL A 149 3.46 13.21 -1.63
CA VAL A 149 3.49 12.11 -2.63
C VAL A 149 2.18 11.33 -2.72
N CYS A 150 1.15 11.78 -2.00
CA CYS A 150 -0.21 11.28 -2.18
C CYS A 150 -0.88 12.10 -3.28
N ALA A 151 -0.98 11.55 -4.49
CA ALA A 151 -1.48 12.27 -5.67
C ALA A 151 -2.85 12.96 -5.45
N PHE A 152 -3.71 12.35 -4.61
CA PHE A 152 -5.04 12.88 -4.28
C PHE A 152 -5.14 13.43 -2.85
N GLY A 153 -4.04 13.55 -2.10
CA GLY A 153 -4.03 14.23 -0.81
C GLY A 153 -4.94 13.61 0.27
N MET A 154 -4.80 12.31 0.56
CA MET A 154 -5.57 11.66 1.64
C MET A 154 -5.19 12.18 3.04
N PHE A 155 -3.94 12.58 3.25
CA PHE A 155 -3.41 12.90 4.58
C PHE A 155 -3.54 14.39 4.87
N SER A 156 -4.08 14.76 6.04
CA SER A 156 -3.96 16.13 6.52
C SER A 156 -2.48 16.50 6.74
N ASN A 157 -2.12 17.72 6.35
CA ASN A 157 -0.80 18.27 6.61
C ASN A 157 -0.67 18.85 8.03
N GLU A 158 -1.78 19.20 8.67
CA GLU A 158 -1.82 20.01 9.90
C GLU A 158 -2.47 19.27 11.05
N HIS A 159 -3.54 18.53 10.78
CA HIS A 159 -4.32 17.86 11.82
C HIS A 159 -3.89 16.40 11.96
N SER A 160 -3.65 15.98 13.20
CA SER A 160 -3.50 14.58 13.57
C SER A 160 -4.79 14.00 14.14
N GLU A 161 -4.87 12.68 14.17
CA GLU A 161 -5.82 11.91 14.97
C GLU A 161 -5.03 11.02 15.94
N GLU A 162 -5.65 10.69 17.07
CA GLU A 162 -5.06 9.87 18.13
C GLU A 162 -5.85 8.58 18.29
N ILE A 163 -5.12 7.49 18.54
CA ILE A 163 -5.69 6.23 19.00
C ILE A 163 -5.07 5.86 20.34
N THR A 164 -5.83 5.14 21.18
CA THR A 164 -5.32 4.53 22.41
C THR A 164 -5.35 3.02 22.28
N LEU A 165 -4.22 2.36 22.53
CA LEU A 165 -4.10 0.90 22.50
C LEU A 165 -3.23 0.42 23.66
N GLY A 166 -3.78 -0.47 24.50
CA GLY A 166 -3.06 -1.06 25.62
C GLY A 166 -2.48 -0.03 26.61
N GLY A 167 -3.20 1.06 26.86
CA GLY A 167 -2.78 2.15 27.75
C GLY A 167 -1.87 3.21 27.12
N HIS A 168 -1.46 3.04 25.86
CA HIS A 168 -0.58 3.98 25.17
C HIS A 168 -1.31 4.74 24.06
N LYS A 169 -0.95 6.00 23.88
CA LYS A 169 -1.47 6.89 22.84
C LYS A 169 -0.54 6.91 21.64
N PHE A 170 -1.11 6.84 20.45
CA PHE A 170 -0.38 6.97 19.20
C PHE A 170 -1.09 7.96 18.28
N SER A 171 -0.33 8.81 17.59
CA SER A 171 -0.88 9.82 16.70
C SER A 171 -0.32 9.73 15.28
N TYR A 172 -1.14 10.05 14.29
CA TYR A 172 -0.73 10.19 12.88
C TYR A 172 -1.65 11.18 12.15
N ALA A 173 -1.36 11.50 10.89
CA ALA A 173 -2.16 12.45 10.12
C ALA A 173 -3.63 12.04 10.03
N LYS A 174 -4.53 12.96 10.36
CA LYS A 174 -5.96 12.78 10.14
C LYS A 174 -6.21 12.42 8.68
N ARG A 175 -6.99 11.36 8.43
CA ARG A 175 -7.44 11.01 7.07
C ARG A 175 -8.52 11.99 6.63
N ILE A 176 -8.27 12.71 5.55
CA ILE A 176 -9.25 13.63 4.93
C ILE A 176 -10.39 12.79 4.33
N ASN A 177 -10.04 11.86 3.44
CA ASN A 177 -10.98 10.91 2.86
C ASN A 177 -10.23 9.66 2.38
N VAL A 178 -10.57 8.48 2.92
CA VAL A 178 -9.91 7.20 2.60
C VAL A 178 -10.14 6.76 1.15
N MET A 179 -11.25 7.14 0.52
CA MET A 179 -11.55 6.87 -0.89
C MET A 179 -10.52 7.51 -1.84
N ARG A 180 -9.86 8.61 -1.43
CA ARG A 180 -8.74 9.19 -2.18
C ARG A 180 -7.59 8.19 -2.33
N CYS A 181 -7.31 7.38 -1.31
CA CYS A 181 -6.33 6.30 -1.39
C CYS A 181 -6.81 5.15 -2.27
N GLN A 182 -8.09 4.78 -2.19
CA GLN A 182 -8.65 3.75 -3.07
C GLN A 182 -8.57 4.14 -4.55
N ILE A 183 -8.85 5.41 -4.89
CA ILE A 183 -8.73 5.90 -6.27
C ILE A 183 -7.29 5.79 -6.76
N VAL A 184 -6.32 6.21 -5.94
CA VAL A 184 -4.93 6.29 -6.37
C VAL A 184 -4.19 4.96 -6.25
N CYS A 185 -4.18 4.34 -5.07
CA CYS A 185 -3.51 3.06 -4.84
C CYS A 185 -4.23 1.89 -5.51
N GLY A 186 -5.56 1.98 -5.68
CA GLY A 186 -6.33 1.01 -6.46
C GLY A 186 -6.18 1.17 -7.98
N GLY A 187 -5.36 2.12 -8.45
CA GLY A 187 -5.02 2.26 -9.87
C GLY A 187 -6.09 2.93 -10.74
N LEU A 188 -7.17 3.45 -10.15
CA LEU A 188 -8.23 4.14 -10.89
C LEU A 188 -7.75 5.49 -11.47
N SER A 189 -6.91 6.21 -10.73
CA SER A 189 -6.22 7.43 -11.17
C SER A 189 -4.77 7.46 -10.69
N GLY A 190 -3.90 8.22 -11.35
CA GLY A 190 -2.49 8.32 -10.99
C GLY A 190 -1.89 9.72 -11.12
N LEU A 191 -2.49 10.62 -11.91
CA LEU A 191 -1.95 11.96 -12.13
C LEU A 191 -2.00 12.81 -10.86
N ASP A 192 -0.86 13.35 -10.45
CA ASP A 192 -0.75 14.23 -9.29
C ASP A 192 -1.45 15.58 -9.51
N LYS A 193 -1.79 16.28 -8.41
CA LYS A 193 -2.40 17.63 -8.43
C LYS A 193 -1.64 18.63 -9.31
N THR A 194 -0.31 18.58 -9.31
CA THR A 194 0.52 19.49 -10.11
C THR A 194 0.55 19.11 -11.59
N LYS A 195 0.08 17.90 -11.94
CA LYS A 195 0.13 17.29 -13.28
C LYS A 195 1.56 17.08 -13.81
N LYS A 196 2.59 17.22 -12.98
CA LYS A 196 4.01 17.08 -13.36
C LYS A 196 4.53 15.65 -13.33
N TRP A 197 3.87 14.78 -12.57
CA TRP A 197 4.21 13.37 -12.44
C TRP A 197 2.93 12.56 -12.17
N SER A 198 3.01 11.24 -12.29
CA SER A 198 1.92 10.34 -11.90
C SER A 198 2.42 9.14 -11.11
N THR A 199 1.51 8.37 -10.53
CA THR A 199 1.77 6.98 -10.13
C THR A 199 1.92 6.09 -11.38
N TRP A 200 2.01 4.76 -11.22
CA TRP A 200 1.98 3.82 -12.35
C TRP A 200 0.59 3.65 -12.97
N SER A 201 -0.45 4.26 -12.39
CA SER A 201 -1.77 4.32 -13.02
C SER A 201 -1.76 5.33 -14.18
N PRO A 202 -2.39 4.99 -15.33
CA PRO A 202 -2.50 5.89 -16.48
C PRO A 202 -3.70 6.83 -16.32
N GLY A 203 -4.51 6.67 -15.26
CA GLY A 203 -5.69 7.47 -15.02
C GLY A 203 -5.34 8.92 -14.71
N ARG A 204 -6.13 9.83 -15.28
CA ARG A 204 -5.87 11.28 -15.33
C ARG A 204 -7.04 12.08 -14.78
N PHE A 205 -7.88 11.49 -13.92
CA PHE A 205 -8.97 12.20 -13.28
C PHE A 205 -8.43 13.42 -12.50
N PRO A 206 -9.12 14.57 -12.56
CA PRO A 206 -8.65 15.79 -11.91
C PRO A 206 -8.56 15.61 -10.40
N TYR A 207 -7.70 16.41 -9.76
CA TYR A 207 -7.60 16.43 -8.30
C TYR A 207 -8.95 16.87 -7.70
N PRO A 208 -9.56 16.06 -6.80
CA PRO A 208 -10.83 16.44 -6.20
C PRO A 208 -10.62 17.48 -5.10
N GLU A 209 -11.29 18.62 -5.22
CA GLU A 209 -11.30 19.67 -4.19
C GLU A 209 -12.42 19.44 -3.15
N THR A 210 -13.48 18.69 -3.50
CA THR A 210 -14.60 18.39 -2.60
C THR A 210 -14.84 16.89 -2.42
N GLU A 211 -15.52 16.53 -1.32
CA GLU A 211 -15.97 15.16 -1.05
C GLU A 211 -16.92 14.61 -2.13
N ASP A 212 -17.73 15.49 -2.73
CA ASP A 212 -18.62 15.10 -3.82
C ASP A 212 -17.86 14.74 -5.10
N GLN A 213 -16.83 15.51 -5.43
CA GLN A 213 -15.93 15.19 -6.53
C GLN A 213 -15.20 13.86 -6.30
N VAL A 214 -14.77 13.56 -5.06
CA VAL A 214 -14.17 12.26 -4.73
C VAL A 214 -15.13 11.12 -5.09
N ARG A 215 -16.40 11.20 -4.65
CA ARG A 215 -17.42 10.17 -4.96
C ARG A 215 -17.68 10.03 -6.45
N ARG A 216 -17.87 11.15 -7.16
CA ARG A 216 -18.13 11.14 -8.61
C ARG A 216 -16.97 10.54 -9.40
N ILE A 217 -15.74 10.92 -9.07
CA ILE A 217 -14.54 10.35 -9.68
C ILE A 217 -14.48 8.85 -9.41
N PHE A 218 -14.66 8.41 -8.16
CA PHE A 218 -14.61 7.00 -7.81
C PHE A 218 -15.63 6.17 -8.61
N SER A 219 -16.91 6.56 -8.58
CA SER A 219 -17.98 5.85 -9.30
C SER A 219 -17.72 5.81 -10.81
N TYR A 220 -17.29 6.92 -11.40
CA TYR A 220 -17.02 6.97 -12.84
C TYR A 220 -15.79 6.13 -13.19
N ALA A 221 -14.69 6.26 -12.45
CA ALA A 221 -13.47 5.52 -12.70
C ALA A 221 -13.67 4.01 -12.54
N LEU A 222 -14.49 3.57 -11.58
CA LEU A 222 -14.85 2.16 -11.40
C LEU A 222 -15.58 1.59 -12.63
N LEU A 223 -16.45 2.37 -13.28
CA LEU A 223 -17.16 1.97 -14.49
C LEU A 223 -16.30 1.99 -15.76
N LYS A 224 -15.20 2.76 -15.75
CA LYS A 224 -14.34 2.97 -16.92
C LYS A 224 -13.08 2.11 -16.92
N THR A 225 -12.51 1.83 -15.75
CA THR A 225 -11.26 1.07 -15.63
C THR A 225 -11.34 -0.32 -16.28
N PRO A 226 -12.42 -1.11 -16.11
CA PRO A 226 -12.55 -2.40 -16.80
C PRO A 226 -12.67 -2.32 -18.33
N LYS A 227 -12.89 -1.12 -18.88
CA LYS A 227 -13.01 -0.87 -20.33
C LYS A 227 -11.72 -0.33 -20.94
N ARG A 228 -10.68 -0.09 -20.12
CA ARG A 228 -9.35 0.26 -20.62
C ARG A 228 -8.80 -0.91 -21.43
N PRO A 229 -7.94 -0.67 -22.44
CA PRO A 229 -7.27 -1.75 -23.13
C PRO A 229 -6.58 -2.65 -22.11
N SER A 230 -6.60 -3.95 -22.36
CA SER A 230 -5.81 -4.91 -21.58
C SER A 230 -4.36 -4.77 -22.00
N GLY A 231 -3.71 -3.67 -21.60
CA GLY A 231 -2.31 -3.44 -21.90
C GLY A 231 -1.45 -4.60 -21.43
N THR A 232 -0.39 -4.90 -22.19
CA THR A 232 0.59 -5.96 -21.92
C THR A 232 1.25 -5.87 -20.55
N ASN A 233 1.17 -4.71 -19.87
CA ASN A 233 1.80 -4.43 -18.57
C ASN A 233 0.81 -4.29 -17.38
N TYR A 234 -0.50 -4.47 -17.60
CA TYR A 234 -1.50 -4.49 -16.51
C TYR A 234 -1.99 -5.88 -16.16
N ASN A 235 -1.94 -6.80 -17.12
CA ASN A 235 -2.05 -8.22 -16.85
C ASN A 235 -0.65 -8.77 -16.63
N ASN A 236 -0.15 -8.60 -15.41
CA ASN A 236 0.76 -9.61 -14.89
C ASN A 236 -0.09 -10.89 -14.80
N ASN A 237 -0.22 -11.62 -15.92
CA ASN A 237 -0.44 -13.06 -15.91
C ASN A 237 0.80 -13.65 -15.27
N PHE A 238 0.95 -13.36 -13.98
CA PHE A 238 2.05 -13.81 -13.20
C PHE A 238 1.89 -15.31 -13.16
N ASP A 239 2.81 -15.99 -13.84
CA ASP A 239 2.82 -17.43 -13.85
C ASP A 239 3.25 -17.84 -12.45
N VAL A 240 2.26 -18.24 -11.65
CA VAL A 240 2.45 -18.72 -10.28
C VAL A 240 3.41 -19.92 -10.21
N SER A 241 3.75 -20.55 -11.35
CA SER A 241 4.78 -21.58 -11.46
C SER A 241 6.22 -21.04 -11.46
N GLN A 242 6.42 -19.74 -11.64
CA GLN A 242 7.73 -19.08 -11.53
C GLN A 242 8.07 -18.66 -10.10
N LEU A 243 7.12 -18.83 -9.18
CA LEU A 243 7.41 -18.73 -7.76
C LEU A 243 8.05 -20.03 -7.30
N ASP A 244 9.00 -19.93 -6.36
CA ASP A 244 9.47 -21.10 -5.64
C ASP A 244 8.27 -21.86 -5.05
N ASP A 245 8.28 -23.20 -5.12
CA ASP A 245 7.15 -24.04 -4.66
C ASP A 245 6.75 -23.74 -3.20
N ASP A 246 7.71 -23.25 -2.42
CA ASP A 246 7.49 -22.80 -1.06
C ASP A 246 6.46 -21.68 -0.97
N VAL A 247 6.32 -20.80 -1.98
CA VAL A 247 5.43 -19.60 -1.99
C VAL A 247 3.94 -19.96 -2.02
N ARG A 248 3.59 -21.25 -2.15
CA ARG A 248 2.19 -21.69 -2.06
C ARG A 248 1.65 -21.50 -0.64
N VAL A 249 0.72 -20.56 -0.48
CA VAL A 249 0.02 -20.29 0.76
C VAL A 249 -1.34 -20.98 0.72
N THR A 250 -1.56 -21.92 1.63
CA THR A 250 -2.88 -22.48 1.89
C THR A 250 -3.48 -21.92 3.17
N ASP A 251 -4.76 -21.54 3.11
CA ASP A 251 -5.59 -21.27 4.28
C ASP A 251 -5.67 -22.55 5.11
N LEU A 252 -5.34 -22.47 6.40
CA LEU A 252 -5.36 -23.65 7.28
C LEU A 252 -6.77 -24.03 7.75
N ASN A 253 -7.71 -23.11 7.71
CA ASN A 253 -9.09 -23.30 8.15
C ASN A 253 -9.98 -23.77 6.99
N THR A 254 -9.73 -23.29 5.78
CA THR A 254 -10.54 -23.61 4.59
C THR A 254 -9.82 -24.52 3.58
N GLY A 255 -8.50 -24.68 3.67
CA GLY A 255 -7.70 -25.42 2.70
C GLY A 255 -7.51 -24.71 1.36
N GLU A 256 -7.96 -23.46 1.23
CA GLU A 256 -7.93 -22.70 -0.03
C GLU A 256 -6.51 -22.25 -0.39
N ASP A 257 -6.15 -22.32 -1.67
CA ASP A 257 -4.89 -21.77 -2.20
C ASP A 257 -4.93 -20.24 -2.25
N LEU A 258 -4.54 -19.63 -1.13
CA LEU A 258 -4.42 -18.18 -0.95
C LEU A 258 -3.31 -17.58 -1.79
N SER A 259 -2.37 -18.36 -2.33
CA SER A 259 -1.38 -17.85 -3.30
C SER A 259 -2.10 -17.25 -4.49
N LYS A 260 -3.14 -17.90 -5.01
CA LYS A 260 -3.94 -17.33 -6.10
C LYS A 260 -4.63 -16.03 -5.68
N VAL A 261 -5.09 -15.88 -4.44
CA VAL A 261 -5.75 -14.63 -3.98
C VAL A 261 -4.72 -13.52 -3.73
N MET A 262 -3.56 -13.85 -3.16
CA MET A 262 -2.46 -12.91 -2.92
C MET A 262 -1.74 -12.50 -4.22
N LEU A 263 -1.75 -13.34 -5.25
CA LEU A 263 -1.02 -13.14 -6.51
C LEU A 263 -1.92 -12.65 -7.65
N LYS A 264 -3.16 -13.13 -7.73
CA LYS A 264 -4.11 -12.76 -8.79
C LYS A 264 -4.68 -11.37 -8.46
N GLY A 265 -4.07 -10.35 -9.04
CA GLY A 265 -4.59 -8.98 -8.98
C GLY A 265 -3.73 -7.98 -8.23
N VAL A 266 -2.49 -8.33 -7.84
CA VAL A 266 -1.53 -7.32 -7.37
C VAL A 266 -1.01 -6.55 -8.58
N ASN A 267 -1.61 -5.39 -8.80
CA ASN A 267 -1.13 -4.37 -9.72
C ASN A 267 -0.81 -3.13 -8.87
N LEU A 268 0.41 -3.08 -8.35
CA LEU A 268 0.88 -2.02 -7.48
C LEU A 268 1.08 -0.77 -8.33
N THR A 269 0.05 0.08 -8.34
CA THR A 269 0.13 1.35 -9.05
C THR A 269 0.74 2.46 -8.19
N CYS A 270 0.63 2.35 -6.87
CA CYS A 270 1.10 3.33 -5.89
C CYS A 270 1.51 2.61 -4.58
N GLY A 271 1.88 3.38 -3.57
CA GLY A 271 2.55 2.95 -2.34
C GLY A 271 3.48 4.04 -1.81
N ASN A 272 3.59 5.16 -2.52
CA ASN A 272 4.58 6.21 -2.31
C ASN A 272 4.69 6.70 -0.85
N CYS A 273 3.59 6.79 -0.10
CA CYS A 273 3.63 7.21 1.31
C CYS A 273 4.35 6.23 2.25
N GLN A 274 4.56 4.99 1.81
CA GLN A 274 5.41 3.96 2.43
C GLN A 274 6.79 3.94 1.77
N LEU A 275 6.86 4.04 0.44
CA LEU A 275 8.08 3.76 -0.31
C LEU A 275 9.13 4.87 -0.23
N ILE A 276 8.72 6.14 -0.11
CA ILE A 276 9.71 7.23 -0.10
C ILE A 276 10.48 7.33 1.21
N CYS A 277 9.91 6.88 2.34
CA CYS A 277 10.46 7.17 3.66
C CYS A 277 11.46 6.11 4.09
N TRP A 278 12.73 6.47 4.11
CA TRP A 278 13.85 5.57 4.42
C TRP A 278 14.46 5.82 5.81
N GLY A 279 13.75 6.56 6.67
CA GLY A 279 14.19 6.83 8.05
C GLY A 279 15.35 7.82 8.16
N ASP A 280 15.96 8.18 7.04
CA ASP A 280 16.89 9.30 6.87
C ASP A 280 16.24 10.39 6.00
N LEU A 281 16.39 11.65 6.40
CA LEU A 281 15.74 12.78 5.71
C LEU A 281 16.35 13.02 4.33
N LYS A 282 17.67 12.87 4.16
CA LYS A 282 18.35 13.12 2.88
C LYS A 282 17.92 12.08 1.86
N GLU A 283 17.93 10.80 2.23
CA GLU A 283 17.46 9.72 1.36
C GLU A 283 15.96 9.81 1.10
N THR A 284 15.15 10.20 2.09
CA THR A 284 13.71 10.41 1.89
C THR A 284 13.45 11.56 0.90
N LYS A 285 14.19 12.67 1.01
CA LYS A 285 14.11 13.79 0.06
C LYS A 285 14.55 13.36 -1.34
N ARG A 286 15.64 12.60 -1.45
CA ARG A 286 16.11 12.03 -2.72
C ARG A 286 15.02 11.18 -3.39
N ASN A 287 14.35 10.32 -2.65
CA ASN A 287 13.26 9.50 -3.18
C ASN A 287 12.05 10.35 -3.61
N TYR A 288 11.74 11.42 -2.87
CA TYR A 288 10.73 12.41 -3.26
C TYR A 288 11.10 13.09 -4.59
N ASP A 289 12.35 13.55 -4.74
CA ASP A 289 12.82 14.21 -5.96
C ASP A 289 12.81 13.24 -7.16
N ILE A 290 13.22 11.99 -6.97
CA ILE A 290 13.13 10.92 -7.99
C ILE A 290 11.68 10.72 -8.44
N LEU A 291 10.75 10.50 -7.50
CA LEU A 291 9.35 10.26 -7.83
C LEU A 291 8.73 11.47 -8.54
N THR A 292 8.94 12.67 -8.04
CA THR A 292 8.30 13.88 -8.60
C THR A 292 8.90 14.35 -9.93
N SER A 293 10.05 13.79 -10.32
CA SER A 293 10.71 14.03 -11.61
C SER A 293 10.55 12.86 -12.61
N SER A 294 9.97 11.74 -12.18
CA SER A 294 9.83 10.49 -12.97
C SER A 294 8.82 10.52 -14.12
N GLY A 295 8.19 11.66 -14.40
CA GLY A 295 7.22 11.81 -15.48
C GLY A 295 5.85 11.17 -15.20
N CYS A 296 5.06 11.09 -16.27
CA CYS A 296 3.67 10.69 -16.26
C CYS A 296 3.44 9.45 -17.14
N VAL A 297 2.70 8.48 -16.62
CA VAL A 297 2.26 7.29 -17.34
C VAL A 297 1.07 7.64 -18.23
N ILE A 298 1.10 7.17 -19.49
CA ILE A 298 -0.04 7.12 -20.41
C ILE A 298 -0.24 5.70 -20.90
N GLU A 299 -1.48 5.37 -21.24
CA GLU A 299 -1.86 4.15 -21.93
C GLU A 299 -2.39 4.52 -23.31
N HIS A 300 -1.78 3.97 -24.35
CA HIS A 300 -2.16 4.15 -25.74
C HIS A 300 -3.43 3.34 -26.07
N PRO A 301 -4.15 3.65 -27.16
CA PRO A 301 -5.36 2.90 -27.55
C PRO A 301 -5.16 1.41 -27.79
N ASP A 302 -3.94 0.99 -28.12
CA ASP A 302 -3.53 -0.41 -28.27
C ASP A 302 -3.16 -1.10 -26.93
N GLY A 303 -3.18 -0.35 -25.83
CA GLY A 303 -2.80 -0.81 -24.50
C GLY A 303 -1.31 -0.70 -24.16
N ASN A 304 -0.48 -0.18 -25.06
CA ASN A 304 0.92 0.06 -24.74
C ASN A 304 1.06 1.16 -23.69
N ILE A 305 1.98 0.96 -22.75
CA ILE A 305 2.29 1.92 -21.69
C ILE A 305 3.54 2.69 -22.01
N GLU A 306 3.48 4.00 -21.85
CA GLU A 306 4.60 4.90 -22.05
C GLU A 306 4.73 5.86 -20.88
N ILE A 307 5.97 6.18 -20.52
CA ILE A 307 6.30 7.18 -19.50
C ILE A 307 6.91 8.37 -20.21
N LEU A 308 6.25 9.52 -20.09
CA LEU A 308 6.64 10.74 -20.77
C LEU A 308 6.84 11.88 -19.76
N ARG A 309 7.61 12.91 -20.16
CA ARG A 309 7.59 14.18 -19.42
C ARG A 309 6.18 14.77 -19.42
N SER A 310 5.86 15.58 -18.41
CA SER A 310 4.48 16.04 -18.18
C SER A 310 3.85 16.78 -19.35
N ASP A 311 4.63 17.59 -20.06
CA ASP A 311 4.24 18.33 -21.26
C ASP A 311 3.98 17.39 -22.44
N GLN A 312 4.91 16.48 -22.72
CA GLN A 312 4.78 15.46 -23.76
C GLN A 312 3.58 14.54 -23.49
N ALA A 313 3.43 14.06 -22.26
CA ALA A 313 2.32 13.21 -21.83
C ALA A 313 0.96 13.89 -22.00
N LYS A 314 0.91 15.22 -21.77
CA LYS A 314 -0.31 16.01 -21.97
C LYS A 314 -0.62 16.16 -23.47
N THR A 315 0.37 16.50 -24.28
CA THR A 315 0.21 16.61 -25.75
C THR A 315 -0.25 15.28 -26.34
N GLN A 316 0.48 14.20 -26.07
CA GLN A 316 0.16 12.85 -26.55
C GLN A 316 -1.26 12.41 -26.13
N PHE A 317 -1.61 12.59 -24.85
CA PHE A 317 -2.94 12.21 -24.37
C PHE A 317 -4.05 13.01 -25.06
N ASN A 318 -3.82 14.28 -25.42
CA ASN A 318 -4.83 15.10 -26.08
C ASN A 318 -5.10 14.66 -27.53
N GLU A 319 -4.09 14.09 -28.20
CA GLU A 319 -4.20 13.55 -29.56
C GLU A 319 -4.98 12.22 -29.60
N PHE A 320 -5.12 11.52 -28.48
CA PHE A 320 -5.89 10.28 -28.42
C PHE A 320 -7.36 10.49 -28.81
N PRO A 321 -8.01 9.46 -29.42
CA PRO A 321 -9.42 9.50 -29.75
C PRO A 321 -10.29 9.84 -28.54
N SER A 322 -11.35 10.63 -28.75
CA SER A 322 -12.26 11.08 -27.67
C SER A 322 -12.80 9.91 -26.83
N LYS A 323 -13.18 8.79 -27.48
CA LYS A 323 -13.66 7.58 -26.80
C LYS A 323 -12.63 6.99 -25.83
N HIS A 324 -11.35 7.00 -26.21
CA HIS A 324 -10.24 6.52 -25.36
C HIS A 324 -10.01 7.45 -24.17
N LYS A 325 -9.94 8.76 -24.41
CA LYS A 325 -9.71 9.77 -23.34
C LYS A 325 -10.74 9.69 -22.21
N GLN A 326 -12.01 9.41 -22.54
CA GLN A 326 -13.10 9.25 -21.56
C GLN A 326 -12.91 8.06 -20.60
N LEU A 327 -11.98 7.14 -20.86
CA LEU A 327 -11.66 6.04 -19.94
C LEU A 327 -10.72 6.46 -18.81
N TYR A 328 -10.01 7.59 -18.97
CA TYR A 328 -8.98 8.06 -18.04
C TYR A 328 -9.28 9.43 -17.45
N TYR A 329 -10.18 10.20 -18.08
CA TYR A 329 -10.42 11.59 -17.72
C TYR A 329 -11.90 11.96 -17.83
N LYS A 330 -12.38 12.73 -16.85
CA LYS A 330 -13.66 13.45 -16.85
C LYS A 330 -13.60 14.59 -15.83
N GLU A 331 -14.11 15.76 -16.22
CA GLU A 331 -14.33 16.91 -15.32
C GLU A 331 -15.68 16.79 -14.61
N PHE A 332 -15.74 17.21 -13.34
CA PHE A 332 -16.88 17.02 -12.43
C PHE A 332 -17.25 18.24 -11.59
#